data_AF-A0A3M1YVD2-F1
#
_entry.id   AF-A0A3M1YVD2-F1
#
_cell.length_a   1.000
_cell.length_b   1.000
_cell.length_c   1.000
_cell.angle_alpha   90.00
_cell.angle_beta   90.00
_cell.angle_gamma   90.00
#
_symmetry.space_group_name_H-M   'P 1'
#
loop_
_entity.id
_entity.type
_entity.pdbx_description
1 polymer ?
#
loop_
_entity_poly.entity_id
_entity_poly.type
_entity_poly.pdbx_seq_one_letter_code
_entity_poly.pdbx_strand_id
1 'polypeptide(L)'
;MARRKSRKKSPNIPQDVLEQARQENGDVAEDENAQSEETATENEAVVAVERRSRRRRRRSSQPSAARKAERDLRRKKKGELSQEQIAYLLSHPTKEVDENELRDQYGYVVKDLRNMGLLAAALIVVLIVAALVFV
;
A
#
# COMPACT_ATOMS: atom_id res chain seq x y z
N MET A 1 29.24 -12.62 -9.19
CA MET A 1 28.32 -12.86 -8.05
C MET A 1 27.56 -11.57 -7.76
N ALA A 2 26.23 -11.52 -7.97
CA ALA A 2 25.44 -10.30 -7.82
C ALA A 2 24.75 -10.24 -6.45
N ARG A 3 25.17 -9.31 -5.59
CA ARG A 3 24.57 -9.03 -4.28
C ARG A 3 23.20 -8.37 -4.45
N ARG A 4 22.11 -9.09 -4.15
CA ARG A 4 20.75 -8.54 -4.17
C ARG A 4 20.49 -7.72 -2.91
N LYS A 5 20.35 -6.39 -3.08
CA LYS A 5 20.05 -5.40 -2.03
C LYS A 5 18.57 -5.54 -1.62
N SER A 6 18.31 -6.09 -0.43
CA SER A 6 16.98 -6.22 0.17
C SER A 6 16.43 -4.82 0.51
N ARG A 7 15.50 -4.29 -0.30
CA ARG A 7 14.71 -3.12 0.07
C ARG A 7 13.58 -3.60 0.98
N LYS A 8 13.63 -3.21 2.26
CA LYS A 8 12.52 -3.37 3.21
C LYS A 8 11.34 -2.54 2.68
N LYS A 9 10.40 -3.19 1.97
CA LYS A 9 9.11 -2.59 1.64
C LYS A 9 8.27 -2.69 2.91
N SER A 10 8.09 -1.58 3.62
CA SER A 10 7.00 -1.48 4.58
C SER A 10 5.69 -1.71 3.82
N PRO A 11 4.79 -2.57 4.32
CA PRO A 11 3.43 -2.67 3.80
C PRO A 11 2.78 -1.28 3.87
N ASN A 12 2.19 -0.82 2.77
CA ASN A 12 1.39 0.41 2.75
C ASN A 12 0.02 0.10 3.38
N ILE A 13 0.02 -0.09 4.70
CA ILE A 13 -1.20 -0.28 5.47
C ILE A 13 -1.64 1.11 5.93
N PRO A 14 -2.89 1.52 5.70
CA PRO A 14 -3.41 2.80 6.17
C PRO A 14 -3.33 2.88 7.70
N GLN A 15 -3.01 4.06 8.24
CA GLN A 15 -2.80 4.29 9.67
C GLN A 15 -4.00 3.87 10.52
N ASP A 16 -5.22 4.09 10.01
CA ASP A 16 -6.47 3.73 10.68
C ASP A 16 -6.55 2.23 11.03
N VAL A 17 -6.03 1.36 10.16
CA VAL A 17 -6.02 -0.10 10.40
C VAL A 17 -5.00 -0.49 11.48
N LEU A 18 -3.92 0.27 11.62
CA LEU A 18 -2.93 0.04 12.67
C LEU A 18 -3.45 0.50 14.03
N GLU A 19 -4.23 1.58 14.08
CA GLU A 19 -4.85 2.07 15.31
C GLU A 19 -5.96 1.13 15.77
N GLN A 20 -6.83 0.68 14.84
CA GLN A 20 -7.85 -0.32 15.16
C GLN A 20 -7.23 -1.62 15.70
N ALA A 21 -6.15 -2.13 15.08
CA ALA A 21 -5.47 -3.33 15.55
C ALA A 21 -4.78 -3.14 16.92
N ARG A 22 -4.38 -1.92 17.28
CA ARG A 22 -3.87 -1.61 18.63
C ARG A 22 -4.99 -1.58 19.65
N GLN A 23 -6.16 -1.07 19.28
CA GLN A 23 -7.31 -1.00 20.15
C GLN A 23 -7.89 -2.40 20.43
N GLU A 24 -8.02 -3.24 19.41
CA GLU A 24 -8.47 -4.63 19.54
C GLU A 24 -7.50 -5.50 20.37
N ASN A 25 -6.19 -5.22 20.35
CA ASN A 25 -5.21 -5.92 21.20
C ASN A 25 -5.03 -5.28 22.59
N GLY A 26 -5.39 -4.01 22.76
CA GLY A 26 -5.27 -3.29 24.03
C GLY A 26 -6.33 -3.70 25.05
N ASP A 27 -7.52 -4.09 24.58
CA ASP A 27 -8.66 -4.49 25.41
C ASP A 27 -8.63 -5.96 25.91
N VAL A 28 -7.52 -6.69 25.71
CA VAL A 28 -7.38 -8.10 26.19
C VAL A 28 -6.37 -8.23 27.35
N ALA A 29 -6.01 -7.13 28.01
CA ALA A 29 -5.01 -7.15 29.09
C ALA A 29 -5.43 -6.44 30.39
N GLU A 30 -6.73 -6.45 30.70
CA GLU A 30 -7.19 -6.14 32.06
C GLU A 30 -7.92 -7.36 32.64
N ASP A 31 -7.16 -8.31 33.17
CA ASP A 31 -7.52 -9.01 34.41
C ASP A 31 -6.32 -9.73 35.04
N GLU A 32 -6.09 -9.39 36.31
CA GLU A 32 -5.37 -10.13 37.36
C GLU A 32 -3.87 -10.45 37.18
N ASN A 33 -3.02 -9.70 37.89
CA ASN A 33 -2.48 -10.11 39.19
C ASN A 33 -1.18 -9.34 39.49
N ALA A 34 -1.27 -8.44 40.47
CA ALA A 34 -0.11 -7.81 41.08
C ALA A 34 0.49 -8.76 42.12
N GLN A 35 1.83 -8.68 42.25
CA GLN A 35 2.64 -9.10 43.39
C GLN A 35 3.53 -10.34 43.16
N SER A 36 4.81 -10.11 43.48
CA SER A 36 5.84 -11.07 43.93
C SER A 36 7.02 -11.36 42.99
N GLU A 37 8.11 -10.67 43.34
CA GLU A 37 9.45 -11.24 43.62
C GLU A 37 10.39 -11.62 42.47
N GLU A 38 11.46 -10.81 42.42
CA GLU A 38 12.82 -11.19 42.05
C GLU A 38 13.24 -12.57 42.57
N THR A 39 13.97 -13.28 41.71
CA THR A 39 14.98 -14.34 41.93
C THR A 39 14.64 -15.64 41.23
N ALA A 40 15.30 -15.88 40.08
CA ALA A 40 15.69 -17.19 39.51
C ALA A 40 15.72 -17.16 37.97
N THR A 41 16.56 -16.30 37.38
CA THR A 41 16.85 -16.35 35.94
C THR A 41 18.33 -16.60 35.72
N GLU A 42 18.77 -17.86 35.78
CA GLU A 42 20.04 -18.20 35.09
C GLU A 42 20.19 -19.66 34.66
N ASN A 43 19.48 -20.64 35.26
CA ASN A 43 19.80 -22.06 35.00
C ASN A 43 18.83 -22.83 34.07
N GLU A 44 17.78 -22.22 33.51
CA GLU A 44 16.84 -22.92 32.62
C GLU A 44 16.94 -22.55 31.12
N ALA A 45 17.85 -21.64 30.77
CA ALA A 45 17.99 -21.13 29.40
C ALA A 45 18.79 -22.06 28.45
N VAL A 46 19.54 -23.04 28.98
CA VAL A 46 20.49 -23.83 28.16
C VAL A 46 19.86 -25.10 27.59
N VAL A 47 18.83 -25.68 28.23
CA VAL A 47 18.26 -26.98 27.81
C VAL A 47 17.10 -26.85 26.81
N ALA A 48 16.42 -25.70 26.77
CA ALA A 48 15.28 -25.46 25.86
C ALA A 48 15.68 -25.15 24.40
N VAL A 49 16.90 -24.70 24.17
CA VAL A 49 17.38 -24.25 22.84
C VAL A 49 17.75 -25.43 21.93
N GLU A 50 18.18 -26.57 22.49
CA GLU A 50 18.66 -27.70 21.70
C GLU A 50 17.54 -28.59 21.15
N ARG A 51 16.38 -28.66 21.81
CA ARG A 51 15.22 -29.45 21.35
C ARG A 51 14.42 -28.78 20.22
N ARG A 52 14.55 -27.45 20.05
CA ARG A 52 13.81 -26.69 19.02
C ARG A 52 14.49 -26.70 17.64
N SER A 53 15.78 -27.01 17.57
CA SER A 53 16.57 -26.98 16.34
C SER A 53 16.44 -28.25 15.48
N ARG A 54 16.13 -29.41 16.09
CA ARG A 54 16.01 -30.69 15.36
C ARG A 54 14.67 -30.92 14.65
N ARG A 55 13.60 -30.23 15.06
CA ARG A 55 12.26 -30.41 14.46
C ARG A 55 12.01 -29.58 13.19
N ARG A 56 12.89 -28.63 12.85
CA ARG A 56 12.70 -27.71 11.70
C ARG A 56 13.33 -28.16 10.38
N ARG A 57 14.11 -29.25 10.35
CA ARG A 57 14.90 -29.65 9.16
C ARG A 57 14.25 -30.70 8.24
N ARG A 58 12.99 -31.12 8.48
CA ARG A 58 12.33 -32.18 7.68
C ARG A 58 11.09 -31.75 6.88
N ARG A 59 10.87 -30.45 6.65
CA ARG A 59 9.66 -29.95 5.95
C ARG A 59 9.91 -29.09 4.70
N SER A 60 11.12 -29.08 4.13
CA SER A 60 11.49 -28.16 3.04
C SER A 60 11.76 -28.83 1.69
N SER A 61 11.07 -29.92 1.36
CA SER A 61 11.26 -30.59 0.07
C SER A 61 9.93 -31.06 -0.52
N GLN A 62 9.15 -30.11 -1.05
CA GLN A 62 8.16 -30.31 -2.14
C GLN A 62 7.48 -28.97 -2.53
N PRO A 63 6.91 -28.84 -3.74
CA PRO A 63 7.52 -28.29 -4.95
C PRO A 63 7.11 -26.82 -5.19
N SER A 64 8.05 -25.88 -5.01
CA SER A 64 7.80 -24.45 -5.23
C SER A 64 7.64 -24.08 -6.71
N ALA A 65 8.17 -24.87 -7.63
CA ALA A 65 8.08 -24.64 -9.07
C ALA A 65 6.66 -24.92 -9.62
N ALA A 66 6.03 -26.02 -9.21
CA ALA A 66 4.67 -26.38 -9.65
C ALA A 66 3.63 -25.35 -9.18
N ARG A 67 3.71 -24.92 -7.91
CA ARG A 67 2.83 -23.86 -7.38
C ARG A 67 3.03 -22.50 -8.05
N LYS A 68 4.22 -22.23 -8.59
CA LYS A 68 4.52 -20.98 -9.28
C LYS A 68 3.94 -20.98 -10.70
N ALA A 69 4.10 -22.08 -11.43
CA ALA A 69 3.49 -22.26 -12.75
C ALA A 69 1.95 -22.17 -12.70
N GLU A 70 1.33 -22.76 -11.68
CA GLU A 70 -0.12 -22.70 -11.49
C GLU A 70 -0.62 -21.26 -11.22
N ARG A 71 0.15 -20.47 -10.45
CA ARG A 71 -0.18 -19.05 -10.22
C ARG A 71 -0.05 -18.20 -11.49
N ASP A 72 0.95 -18.47 -12.32
CA ASP A 72 1.15 -17.72 -13.55
C ASP A 72 0.08 -18.03 -14.61
N LEU A 73 -0.37 -19.29 -14.70
CA LEU A 73 -1.51 -19.69 -15.55
C LEU A 73 -2.83 -19.05 -15.09
N ARG A 74 -3.06 -18.98 -13.77
CA ARG A 74 -4.22 -18.29 -13.19
C ARG A 74 -4.20 -16.78 -13.44
N ARG A 75 -3.01 -16.15 -13.48
CA ARG A 75 -2.87 -14.72 -13.78
C ARG A 75 -3.15 -14.40 -15.23
N LYS A 76 -2.68 -15.23 -16.18
CA LYS A 76 -2.97 -15.05 -17.61
C LYS A 76 -4.47 -15.14 -17.92
N LYS A 77 -5.17 -16.10 -17.31
CA LYS A 77 -6.64 -16.21 -17.44
C LYS A 77 -7.44 -15.08 -16.77
N LYS A 78 -6.81 -14.30 -15.87
CA LYS A 78 -7.49 -13.19 -15.18
C LYS A 78 -7.44 -11.87 -15.94
N GLY A 79 -6.63 -11.78 -17.00
CA GLY A 79 -6.45 -10.56 -17.78
C GLY A 79 -7.49 -10.35 -18.89
N GLU A 80 -8.15 -11.42 -19.32
CA GLU A 80 -9.16 -11.39 -20.38
C GLU A 80 -10.54 -11.42 -19.73
N LEU A 81 -11.14 -10.24 -19.52
CA LEU A 81 -12.55 -10.14 -19.14
C LEU A 81 -13.40 -10.64 -20.31
N SER A 82 -14.26 -11.63 -20.07
CA SER A 82 -15.16 -12.10 -21.13
C SER A 82 -16.08 -10.96 -21.58
N GLN A 83 -16.51 -10.96 -22.84
CA GLN A 83 -17.42 -9.91 -23.34
C GLN A 83 -18.71 -9.82 -22.51
N GLU A 84 -19.19 -10.95 -22.00
CA GLU A 84 -20.34 -11.01 -21.09
C GLU A 84 -20.07 -10.29 -19.77
N GLN A 85 -18.86 -10.44 -19.20
CA GLN A 85 -18.46 -9.71 -17.99
C GLN A 85 -18.34 -8.21 -18.25
N ILE A 86 -17.85 -7.80 -19.42
CA ILE A 86 -17.76 -6.38 -19.80
C ILE A 86 -19.18 -5.80 -19.92
N ALA A 87 -20.09 -6.47 -20.62
CA ALA A 87 -21.47 -6.05 -20.76
C ALA A 87 -22.18 -5.96 -19.38
N TYR A 88 -21.89 -6.89 -18.47
CA TYR A 88 -22.41 -6.86 -17.11
C TYR A 88 -21.86 -5.68 -16.30
N LEU A 89 -20.56 -5.38 -16.39
CA LEU A 89 -19.94 -4.24 -15.68
C LEU A 89 -20.40 -2.89 -16.24
N LEU A 90 -20.69 -2.80 -17.54
CA LEU A 90 -21.20 -1.59 -18.17
C LEU A 90 -22.68 -1.35 -17.83
N SER A 91 -23.47 -2.41 -17.64
CA SER A 91 -24.88 -2.29 -17.24
C SER A 91 -25.08 -2.02 -15.75
N HIS A 92 -24.05 -2.25 -14.92
CA HIS A 92 -24.06 -1.96 -13.48
C HIS A 92 -22.87 -1.06 -13.13
N PRO A 93 -22.97 0.27 -13.37
CA PRO A 93 -21.90 1.18 -13.06
C PRO A 93 -21.52 1.06 -11.57
N THR A 94 -20.26 0.74 -11.30
CA THR A 94 -19.78 0.48 -9.94
C THR A 94 -19.63 1.74 -9.11
N LYS A 95 -19.75 2.92 -9.74
CA LYS A 95 -19.78 4.22 -9.08
C LYS A 95 -20.51 5.23 -9.95
N GLU A 96 -21.65 5.72 -9.47
CA GLU A 96 -22.22 6.96 -9.98
C GLU A 96 -21.42 8.11 -9.34
N VAL A 97 -20.68 8.85 -10.16
CA VAL A 97 -19.89 9.98 -9.68
C VAL A 97 -20.77 11.22 -9.78
N ASP A 98 -21.06 11.83 -8.63
CA ASP A 98 -21.79 13.09 -8.58
C ASP A 98 -20.94 14.24 -9.14
N GLU A 99 -21.59 15.25 -9.71
CA GLU A 99 -20.89 16.38 -10.32
C GLU A 99 -20.08 17.16 -9.27
N ASN A 100 -20.59 17.23 -8.03
CA ASN A 100 -19.88 17.88 -6.93
C ASN A 100 -18.60 17.12 -6.56
N GLU A 101 -18.64 15.79 -6.54
CA GLU A 101 -17.47 14.96 -6.24
C GLU A 101 -16.39 15.11 -7.32
N LEU A 102 -16.79 15.19 -8.59
CA LEU A 102 -15.90 15.49 -9.71
C LEU A 102 -15.25 16.87 -9.57
N ARG A 103 -16.00 17.90 -9.18
CA ARG A 103 -15.45 19.24 -8.98
C ARG A 103 -14.48 19.32 -7.80
N ASP A 104 -14.74 18.59 -6.73
CA ASP A 104 -13.81 18.54 -5.60
C ASP A 104 -12.51 17.83 -5.97
N GLN A 105 -12.61 16.70 -6.68
CA GLN A 105 -11.44 15.93 -7.08
C GLN A 105 -10.64 16.58 -8.20
N TYR A 106 -11.27 17.23 -9.18
CA TYR A 106 -10.59 17.76 -10.36
C TYR A 106 -10.52 19.29 -10.40
N GLY A 107 -11.12 20.00 -9.44
CA GLY A 107 -11.15 21.46 -9.40
C GLY A 107 -9.76 22.08 -9.30
N TYR A 108 -8.78 21.37 -8.73
CA TYR A 108 -7.40 21.82 -8.69
C TYR A 108 -6.78 21.95 -10.09
N VAL A 109 -7.14 21.08 -11.03
CA VAL A 109 -6.64 21.12 -12.42
C VAL A 109 -7.12 22.39 -13.10
N VAL A 110 -8.40 22.71 -12.94
CA VAL A 110 -9.00 23.92 -13.51
C VAL A 110 -8.37 25.17 -12.89
N LYS A 111 -8.10 25.15 -11.57
CA LYS A 111 -7.39 26.25 -10.89
C LYS A 111 -5.96 26.43 -11.41
N ASP A 112 -5.23 25.34 -11.61
CA ASP A 112 -3.87 25.38 -12.13
C ASP A 112 -3.81 25.94 -13.56
N LEU A 113 -4.70 25.46 -14.44
CA LEU A 113 -4.82 25.96 -15.80
C LEU A 113 -5.16 27.47 -15.84
N ARG A 114 -6.04 27.94 -14.95
CA ARG A 114 -6.34 29.38 -14.84
C ARG A 114 -5.13 30.18 -14.41
N ASN A 115 -4.38 29.71 -13.43
CA ASN A 115 -3.17 30.39 -12.95
C ASN A 115 -2.08 30.43 -14.03
N MET A 116 -1.85 29.31 -14.74
CA MET A 116 -0.92 29.28 -15.88
C MET A 116 -1.36 30.22 -17.00
N GLY A 117 -2.66 30.27 -17.30
CA GLY A 117 -3.21 31.18 -18.29
C GLY A 117 -3.03 32.66 -17.92
N LEU A 118 -3.26 33.02 -16.66
CA LEU A 118 -3.05 34.38 -16.16
C LEU A 118 -1.58 34.81 -16.24
N LEU A 119 -0.65 33.93 -15.86
CA LEU A 119 0.78 34.19 -15.98
C LEU A 119 1.20 34.39 -17.44
N ALA A 120 0.71 33.54 -18.34
CA ALA A 120 0.99 33.67 -19.77
C ALA A 120 0.47 35.00 -20.33
N ALA A 121 -0.77 35.39 -19.98
CA ALA A 121 -1.35 36.67 -20.37
C ALA A 121 -0.53 37.85 -19.83
N ALA A 122 -0.12 37.80 -18.56
CA ALA A 122 0.72 38.84 -17.96
C ALA A 122 2.07 38.96 -18.69
N LEU A 123 2.72 37.84 -19.01
CA LEU A 123 3.97 37.84 -19.79
C LEU A 123 3.79 38.46 -21.18
N ILE A 124 2.72 38.12 -21.89
CA ILE A 124 2.42 38.72 -23.20
C ILE A 124 2.29 40.25 -23.09
N VAL A 125 1.59 40.74 -22.08
CA VAL A 125 1.45 42.19 -21.84
C VAL A 125 2.81 42.84 -21.59
N VAL A 126 3.66 42.22 -20.76
CA VAL A 126 5.03 42.70 -20.50
C VAL A 126 5.84 42.77 -21.79
N LEU A 127 5.76 41.76 -22.66
CA LEU A 127 6.47 41.74 -23.94
C LEU A 127 6.01 42.86 -24.89
N ILE A 128 4.70 43.13 -24.93
CA ILE A 128 4.15 44.24 -25.74
C ILE A 128 4.69 45.58 -25.23
N VAL A 129 4.67 45.81 -23.92
CA VAL A 129 5.21 47.05 -23.33
C VAL A 129 6.70 47.19 -23.60
N ALA A 130 7.47 46.11 -23.43
CA ALA A 130 8.91 46.12 -23.73
C ALA A 130 9.16 46.47 -25.21
N ALA A 131 8.42 45.83 -26.14
CA ALA A 131 8.54 46.12 -27.56
C ALA A 131 8.24 47.60 -27.88
N LEU A 132 7.26 48.21 -27.22
CA LEU A 132 6.94 49.64 -27.42
C LEU A 132 7.99 50.60 -26.85
N VAL A 133 8.77 50.18 -25.86
CA VAL A 133 9.82 51.01 -25.24
C VAL A 133 11.16 50.88 -25.98
N PHE A 134 11.47 49.68 -26.50
CA PHE A 134 12.74 49.40 -27.17
C PHE A 134 12.73 49.66 -28.68
N VAL A 135 11.56 49.89 -29.28
CA VAL A 135 11.39 50.31 -30.68
C VAL A 135 11.34 51.83 -30.73
#